data_AF-A0A6C0PWW9-F1
#
_entry.id   AF-A0A6C0PWW9-F1
#
_cell.length_a   1.000
_cell.length_b   1.000
_cell.length_c   1.000
_cell.angle_alpha   90.00
_cell.angle_beta   90.00
_cell.angle_gamma   90.00
#
_symmetry.space_group_name_H-M   'P 1'
#
loop_
_entity.id
_entity.type
_entity.pdbx_description
1 polymer ?
#
loop_
_entity_poly.entity_id
_entity_poly.type
_entity_poly.pdbx_seq_one_letter_code
_entity_poly.pdbx_strand_id
1 'polypeptide(L)'
;MTRETLDLDTPSAEITRAVLDWEAAYGTAFRIEVSSDAQNWTVVHQTATATGGTQNLTVSGTGRYVRMYGTQRATAYGFSLWEFQVYGTAGTGGPGGGTGTLLSYGRPGAASSSQADGNCWECTPARAFDRDPASRWATSATTGWTDTGWISVDLGATAQIDKVVLQWDPAYAKSFQIQVSPNGTDWTPIY
;
A
#
# COMPACT_ATOMS: atom_id res chain seq x y z
N MET A 1 -14.41 -6.12 8.32
CA MET A 1 -13.71 -4.87 7.97
C MET A 1 -13.17 -5.05 6.56
N THR A 2 -13.66 -4.27 5.60
CA THR A 2 -13.24 -4.33 4.19
C THR A 2 -12.26 -3.20 3.96
N ARG A 3 -11.08 -3.49 3.41
CA ARG A 3 -10.02 -2.53 3.13
C ARG A 3 -9.94 -2.31 1.63
N GLU A 4 -10.10 -1.07 1.19
CA GLU A 4 -9.97 -0.66 -0.21
C GLU A 4 -8.68 0.16 -0.39
N THR A 5 -7.91 -0.10 -1.44
CA THR A 5 -6.61 0.55 -1.72
C THR A 5 -6.60 1.06 -3.15
N LEU A 6 -6.44 2.37 -3.32
CA LEU A 6 -6.22 3.04 -4.61
C LEU A 6 -4.73 3.37 -4.77
N ASP A 7 -4.19 3.06 -5.94
CA ASP A 7 -2.77 3.09 -6.26
C ASP A 7 -2.51 4.15 -7.33
N LEU A 8 -1.81 5.23 -6.96
CA LEU A 8 -1.58 6.39 -7.82
C LEU A 8 -0.08 6.46 -8.12
N ASP A 9 0.34 5.83 -9.22
CA ASP A 9 1.70 5.76 -9.79
C ASP A 9 2.89 5.69 -8.79
N THR A 10 3.48 4.52 -8.69
CA THR A 10 4.54 4.19 -7.72
C THR A 10 5.98 4.50 -8.11
N PRO A 11 6.83 4.78 -7.11
CA PRO A 11 8.28 4.78 -7.26
C PRO A 11 8.88 3.38 -7.49
N SER A 12 10.01 3.33 -8.21
CA SER A 12 10.83 2.13 -8.38
C SER A 12 11.86 2.00 -7.25
N ALA A 13 12.07 0.79 -6.72
CA ALA A 13 13.11 0.50 -5.74
C ALA A 13 14.34 -0.09 -6.43
N GLU A 14 15.54 0.26 -5.97
CA GLU A 14 16.75 -0.50 -6.27
C GLU A 14 16.70 -1.81 -5.49
N ILE A 15 16.88 -2.93 -6.18
CA ILE A 15 16.86 -4.28 -5.63
C ILE A 15 18.26 -4.86 -5.69
N THR A 16 18.80 -5.25 -4.55
CA THR A 16 20.20 -5.69 -4.42
C THR A 16 20.32 -7.17 -4.04
N ARG A 17 19.26 -7.76 -3.47
CA ARG A 17 19.30 -9.17 -3.03
C ARG A 17 17.91 -9.79 -2.99
N ALA A 18 17.82 -11.06 -3.38
CA ALA A 18 16.64 -11.90 -3.23
C ALA A 18 17.03 -13.17 -2.46
N VAL A 19 16.25 -13.55 -1.46
CA VAL A 19 16.41 -14.82 -0.74
C VAL A 19 15.17 -15.66 -1.01
N LEU A 20 15.41 -16.86 -1.55
CA LEU A 20 14.38 -17.88 -1.75
C LEU A 20 14.61 -18.98 -0.72
N ASP A 21 13.63 -19.26 0.12
CA ASP A 21 13.67 -20.44 0.98
C ASP A 21 12.70 -21.48 0.46
N TRP A 22 13.20 -22.51 -0.21
CA TRP A 22 12.38 -23.51 -0.87
C TRP A 22 11.91 -24.60 0.10
N GLU A 23 10.70 -25.10 -0.11
CA GLU A 23 10.29 -26.42 0.35
C GLU A 23 11.00 -27.53 -0.46
N ALA A 24 10.70 -28.80 -0.14
CA ALA A 24 11.15 -29.95 -0.93
C ALA A 24 10.71 -29.87 -2.41
N ALA A 25 9.62 -29.16 -2.70
CA ALA A 25 9.16 -28.88 -4.06
C ALA A 25 9.77 -27.56 -4.57
N TYR A 26 10.91 -27.63 -5.24
CA TYR A 26 11.67 -26.45 -5.70
C TYR A 26 11.85 -26.38 -7.22
N GLY A 27 12.29 -25.23 -7.72
CA GLY A 27 12.69 -25.06 -9.11
C GLY A 27 14.16 -25.36 -9.33
N THR A 28 14.50 -26.26 -10.26
CA THR A 28 15.88 -26.40 -10.75
C THR A 28 16.22 -25.29 -11.74
N ALA A 29 15.24 -24.83 -12.52
CA ALA A 29 15.38 -23.65 -13.38
C ALA A 29 14.35 -22.57 -13.05
N PHE A 30 14.81 -21.33 -12.88
CA PHE A 30 13.96 -20.16 -12.62
C PHE A 30 14.70 -18.85 -12.92
N ARG A 31 13.93 -17.75 -12.91
CA ARG A 31 14.43 -16.37 -13.01
C ARG A 31 13.93 -15.51 -11.86
N ILE A 32 14.73 -14.52 -11.46
CA ILE A 32 14.23 -13.36 -10.72
C ILE A 32 14.09 -12.21 -11.71
N GLU A 33 12.94 -11.55 -11.69
CA GLU A 33 12.61 -10.49 -12.63
C GLU A 33 12.06 -9.27 -11.90
N VAL A 34 12.36 -8.08 -12.42
CA VAL A 34 11.87 -6.80 -11.91
C VAL A 34 11.05 -6.09 -12.98
N SER A 35 10.09 -5.27 -12.55
CA SER A 35 9.25 -4.47 -13.45
C SER A 35 8.80 -3.19 -12.76
N SER A 36 8.64 -2.11 -13.52
CA SER A 36 8.00 -0.87 -13.06
C SER A 36 6.47 -0.93 -13.14
N ASP A 37 5.91 -1.73 -14.03
CA ASP A 37 4.49 -1.69 -14.45
C ASP A 37 3.76 -3.05 -14.38
N ALA A 38 4.45 -4.11 -13.97
CA ALA A 38 4.01 -5.51 -13.97
C ALA A 38 3.66 -6.09 -15.35
N GLN A 39 3.92 -5.36 -16.44
CA GLN A 39 3.69 -5.80 -17.82
C GLN A 39 5.01 -6.11 -18.52
N ASN A 40 5.99 -5.22 -18.37
CA ASN A 40 7.31 -5.30 -18.97
C ASN A 40 8.31 -5.77 -17.92
N TRP A 41 8.89 -6.96 -18.11
CA TRP A 41 9.74 -7.62 -17.11
C TRP A 41 11.19 -7.70 -17.58
N THR A 42 12.12 -7.33 -16.69
CA THR A 42 13.56 -7.45 -16.90
C THR A 42 14.12 -8.55 -16.01
N VAL A 43 14.88 -9.48 -16.59
CA VAL A 43 15.55 -10.56 -15.84
C VAL A 43 16.78 -9.99 -15.11
N VAL A 44 16.82 -10.17 -13.78
CA VAL A 44 17.94 -9.74 -12.92
C VAL A 44 18.73 -10.93 -12.34
N HIS A 45 18.18 -12.14 -12.43
CA HIS A 45 18.88 -13.39 -12.14
C HIS A 45 18.26 -14.55 -12.93
N GLN A 46 19.06 -15.54 -13.30
CA GLN A 46 18.59 -16.77 -13.94
C GLN A 46 19.49 -17.95 -13.57
N THR A 47 18.89 -19.10 -13.33
CA THR A 47 19.59 -20.38 -13.13
C THR A 47 18.83 -21.53 -13.77
N ALA A 48 19.53 -22.63 -14.05
CA ALA A 48 18.99 -23.86 -14.61
C ALA A 48 19.34 -25.11 -13.78
N THR A 49 20.10 -24.94 -12.69
CA THR A 49 20.68 -26.04 -11.89
C THR A 49 20.58 -25.79 -10.39
N ALA A 50 19.57 -25.06 -9.94
CA ALA A 50 19.34 -24.82 -8.51
C ALA A 50 19.07 -26.13 -7.77
N THR A 51 19.54 -26.22 -6.53
CA THR A 51 19.47 -27.42 -5.69
C THR A 51 18.36 -27.37 -4.63
N GLY A 52 17.55 -26.31 -4.61
CA GLY A 52 16.56 -26.05 -3.57
C GLY A 52 17.18 -25.50 -2.28
N GLY A 53 16.47 -25.64 -1.16
CA GLY A 53 16.86 -25.08 0.14
C GLY A 53 16.86 -23.55 0.16
N THR A 54 17.62 -22.95 1.09
CA THR A 54 17.76 -21.48 1.13
C THR A 54 18.79 -21.01 0.10
N GLN A 55 18.36 -20.19 -0.86
CA GLN A 55 19.20 -19.56 -1.86
C GLN A 55 19.28 -18.06 -1.63
N ASN A 56 20.50 -17.57 -1.40
CA ASN A 56 20.76 -16.15 -1.20
C ASN A 56 21.39 -15.55 -2.48
N LEU A 57 20.58 -14.85 -3.25
CA LEU A 57 20.90 -14.38 -4.59
C LEU A 57 21.25 -12.89 -4.56
N THR A 58 22.46 -12.56 -4.98
CA THR A 58 22.80 -11.16 -5.28
C THR A 58 22.20 -10.80 -6.64
N VAL A 59 21.41 -9.73 -6.68
CA VAL A 59 20.74 -9.25 -7.90
C VAL A 59 20.95 -7.74 -8.02
N SER A 60 20.78 -7.19 -9.22
CA SER A 60 20.86 -5.75 -9.43
C SER A 60 19.80 -5.33 -10.43
N GLY A 61 18.92 -4.42 -10.02
CA GLY A 61 17.92 -3.84 -10.90
C GLY A 61 16.98 -2.91 -10.16
N THR A 62 16.26 -2.07 -10.91
CA THR A 62 15.24 -1.19 -10.34
C THR A 62 13.85 -1.64 -10.76
N GLY A 63 12.90 -1.66 -9.84
CA GLY A 63 11.52 -2.02 -10.15
C GLY A 63 10.58 -1.77 -8.99
N ARG A 64 9.29 -1.67 -9.31
CA ARG A 64 8.21 -1.64 -8.33
C ARG A 64 7.77 -3.06 -7.95
N TYR A 65 7.84 -3.97 -8.92
CA TYR A 65 7.47 -5.37 -8.77
C TYR A 65 8.71 -6.25 -8.93
N VAL A 66 8.78 -7.30 -8.11
CA VAL A 66 9.77 -8.37 -8.24
C VAL A 66 9.02 -9.69 -8.27
N ARG A 67 9.39 -10.61 -9.17
CA ARG A 67 8.84 -11.96 -9.21
C ARG A 67 9.92 -13.02 -9.33
N MET A 68 9.62 -14.21 -8.83
CA MET A 68 10.30 -15.45 -9.20
C MET A 68 9.48 -16.13 -10.29
N TYR A 69 10.10 -16.39 -11.44
CA TYR A 69 9.49 -17.06 -12.59
C TYR A 69 10.11 -18.45 -12.77
N GLY A 70 9.41 -19.49 -12.31
CA GLY A 70 9.87 -20.88 -12.43
C GLY A 70 9.72 -21.43 -13.85
N THR A 71 10.78 -22.04 -14.38
CA THR A 71 10.78 -22.63 -15.75
C THR A 71 10.96 -24.14 -15.75
N GLN A 72 11.54 -24.72 -14.68
CA GLN A 72 11.63 -26.16 -14.53
C GLN A 72 11.56 -26.56 -13.05
N ARG A 73 10.58 -27.38 -12.69
CA ARG A 73 10.45 -28.01 -11.37
C ARG A 73 11.48 -29.13 -11.19
N ALA A 74 11.96 -29.31 -9.97
CA ALA A 74 12.89 -30.38 -9.62
C ALA A 74 12.21 -31.72 -9.26
N THR A 75 10.91 -31.69 -8.93
CA THR A 75 10.13 -32.87 -8.53
C THR A 75 8.88 -33.01 -9.40
N ALA A 76 8.05 -34.04 -9.14
CA ALA A 76 6.74 -34.15 -9.77
C ALA A 76 5.75 -33.07 -9.28
N TYR A 77 6.03 -32.46 -8.13
CA TYR A 77 5.25 -31.38 -7.53
C TYR A 77 5.69 -30.02 -8.08
N GLY A 78 4.85 -29.00 -7.91
CA GLY A 78 5.11 -27.64 -8.42
C GLY A 78 6.27 -26.90 -7.74
N PHE A 79 6.19 -25.58 -7.72
CA PHE A 79 7.13 -24.71 -7.01
C PHE A 79 6.53 -24.33 -5.66
N SER A 80 7.29 -24.45 -4.57
CA SER A 80 6.85 -24.13 -3.21
C SER A 80 7.97 -23.45 -2.42
N LEU A 81 7.68 -22.27 -1.86
CA LEU A 81 8.61 -21.44 -1.08
C LEU A 81 8.04 -21.25 0.32
N TRP A 82 8.87 -21.47 1.33
CA TRP A 82 8.61 -20.99 2.69
C TRP A 82 8.66 -19.47 2.75
N GLU A 83 9.66 -18.87 2.09
CA GLU A 83 9.88 -17.42 2.09
C GLU A 83 10.41 -16.93 0.74
N PHE A 84 9.96 -15.75 0.32
CA PHE A 84 10.56 -14.97 -0.76
C PHE A 84 10.85 -13.55 -0.26
N GLN A 85 12.09 -13.31 0.12
CA GLN A 85 12.51 -12.04 0.70
C GLN A 85 13.26 -11.24 -0.35
N VAL A 86 12.92 -9.96 -0.48
CA VAL A 86 13.57 -9.03 -1.42
C VAL A 86 14.14 -7.87 -0.63
N TYR A 87 15.42 -7.58 -0.85
CA TYR A 87 16.18 -6.54 -0.19
C TYR A 87 16.65 -5.51 -1.21
N GLY A 88 16.69 -4.26 -0.79
CA GLY A 88 16.98 -3.14 -1.66
C GLY A 88 16.90 -1.80 -0.96
N THR A 89 17.14 -0.74 -1.72
CA THR A 89 17.06 0.66 -1.34
C THR A 89 15.89 1.28 -2.10
N ALA A 90 14.95 1.92 -1.40
CA ALA A 90 13.86 2.62 -2.08
C ALA A 90 14.44 3.72 -2.98
N GLY A 91 13.97 3.82 -4.24
CA GLY A 91 14.41 4.86 -5.15
C GLY A 91 14.03 6.23 -4.61
N THR A 92 15.03 7.08 -4.35
CA THR A 92 14.83 8.45 -3.87
C THR A 92 14.57 9.38 -5.06
N GLY A 93 13.34 9.40 -5.55
CA GLY A 93 12.88 10.36 -6.56
C GLY A 93 12.19 11.59 -5.94
N GLY A 94 12.96 12.47 -5.27
CA GLY A 94 12.49 13.78 -4.75
C GLY A 94 12.52 13.94 -3.21
N PRO A 95 12.74 15.16 -2.66
CA PRO A 95 12.97 15.36 -1.23
C PRO A 95 11.69 15.18 -0.42
N GLY A 96 11.56 14.01 0.18
CA GLY A 96 10.45 13.62 1.04
C GLY A 96 10.46 12.11 1.26
N GLY A 97 11.60 11.59 1.71
CA GLY A 97 11.83 10.15 1.86
C GLY A 97 10.88 9.48 2.85
N GLY A 98 10.41 8.31 2.47
CA GLY A 98 9.82 7.34 3.38
C GLY A 98 8.84 6.40 2.69
N THR A 99 9.22 5.14 2.56
CA THR A 99 8.29 4.00 2.55
C THR A 99 7.12 4.24 3.51
N GLY A 100 5.87 4.18 3.02
CA GLY A 100 4.69 3.89 3.86
C GLY A 100 4.45 4.81 5.07
N THR A 101 4.98 6.03 5.07
CA THR A 101 4.64 7.01 6.11
C THR A 101 3.18 7.38 5.95
N LEU A 102 2.35 7.01 6.94
CA LEU A 102 0.96 7.46 6.97
C LEU A 102 0.94 8.96 7.23
N LEU A 103 0.88 9.76 6.17
CA LEU A 103 0.96 11.22 6.22
C LEU A 103 -0.15 11.84 7.07
N SER A 104 -1.30 11.17 7.17
CA SER A 104 -2.45 11.59 7.96
C SER A 104 -2.34 11.30 9.45
N TYR A 105 -1.40 10.45 9.91
CA TYR A 105 -1.37 10.03 11.31
C TYR A 105 -1.11 11.21 12.26
N GLY A 106 -2.00 11.38 13.25
CA GLY A 106 -1.91 12.44 14.25
C GLY A 106 -2.07 13.86 13.67
N ARG A 107 -2.57 13.99 12.43
CA ARG A 107 -2.76 15.29 11.77
C ARG A 107 -4.12 15.91 12.13
N PRO A 108 -4.21 17.24 12.11
CA PRO A 108 -5.50 17.94 12.25
C PRO A 108 -6.46 17.54 11.12
N GLY A 109 -7.70 17.22 11.50
CA GLY A 109 -8.77 16.90 10.56
C GLY A 109 -9.91 17.88 10.64
N ALA A 110 -10.61 18.10 9.52
CA ALA A 110 -11.87 18.81 9.47
C ALA A 110 -12.94 17.91 8.82
N ALA A 111 -14.21 18.16 9.12
CA ALA A 111 -15.31 17.44 8.50
C ALA A 111 -16.57 18.28 8.41
N SER A 112 -17.53 17.83 7.59
CA SER A 112 -18.84 18.46 7.45
C SER A 112 -19.67 18.44 8.75
N SER A 113 -19.55 17.39 9.55
CA SER A 113 -20.18 17.25 10.87
C SER A 113 -19.46 16.18 11.70
N SER A 114 -19.79 16.03 12.99
CA SER A 114 -19.23 14.97 13.85
C SER A 114 -20.25 14.53 14.90
N GLN A 115 -20.41 13.22 15.07
CA GLN A 115 -21.33 12.63 16.05
C GLN A 115 -20.73 12.63 17.46
N ALA A 116 -21.55 13.00 18.45
CA ALA A 116 -21.24 12.87 19.87
C ALA A 116 -22.55 12.56 20.65
N ASP A 117 -22.94 11.29 20.67
CA ASP A 117 -24.15 10.80 21.34
C ASP A 117 -23.93 9.40 21.93
N GLY A 118 -25.00 8.75 22.41
CA GLY A 118 -24.91 7.42 23.02
C GLY A 118 -24.47 6.28 22.08
N ASN A 119 -24.54 6.48 20.75
CA ASN A 119 -24.12 5.50 19.74
C ASN A 119 -22.69 5.72 19.24
N CYS A 120 -22.20 6.96 19.34
CA CYS A 120 -20.77 7.24 19.23
C CYS A 120 -20.35 8.41 20.12
N TRP A 121 -19.55 8.11 21.13
CA TRP A 121 -18.95 9.12 21.99
C TRP A 121 -17.71 9.70 21.29
N GLU A 122 -17.80 10.95 20.83
CA GLU A 122 -16.71 11.73 20.21
C GLU A 122 -16.14 11.16 18.89
N CYS A 123 -17.02 10.88 17.93
CA CYS A 123 -16.68 10.52 16.55
C CYS A 123 -16.16 11.74 15.73
N THR A 124 -15.12 12.42 16.22
CA THR A 124 -14.51 13.60 15.58
C THR A 124 -13.56 13.21 14.43
N PRO A 125 -13.13 14.14 13.55
CA PRO A 125 -12.23 13.83 12.45
C PRO A 125 -10.89 13.23 12.91
N ALA A 126 -10.40 13.63 14.08
CA ALA A 126 -9.14 13.13 14.64
C ALA A 126 -9.14 11.62 14.85
N ARG A 127 -10.32 11.03 15.12
CA ARG A 127 -10.51 9.58 15.27
C ARG A 127 -10.28 8.79 13.97
N ALA A 128 -10.37 9.43 12.81
CA ALA A 128 -10.01 8.78 11.54
C ALA A 128 -8.49 8.73 11.30
N PHE A 129 -7.71 9.43 12.12
CA PHE A 129 -6.28 9.68 11.92
C PHE A 129 -5.41 9.23 13.10
N ASP A 130 -5.94 8.43 14.02
CA ASP A 130 -5.28 8.01 15.28
C ASP A 130 -4.74 6.57 15.27
N ARG A 131 -4.90 5.82 14.16
CA ARG A 131 -4.55 4.40 14.00
C ARG A 131 -5.29 3.43 14.93
N ASP A 132 -6.33 3.88 15.63
CA ASP A 132 -7.15 3.01 16.46
C ASP A 132 -8.29 2.41 15.62
N PRO A 133 -8.29 1.09 15.33
CA PRO A 133 -9.37 0.48 14.55
C PRO A 133 -10.71 0.39 15.31
N ALA A 134 -10.74 0.69 16.61
CA ALA A 134 -11.96 0.75 17.41
C ALA A 134 -12.58 2.17 17.44
N SER A 135 -11.92 3.16 16.85
CA SER A 135 -12.36 4.55 16.78
C SER A 135 -12.67 4.93 15.32
N ARG A 136 -13.54 5.93 15.11
CA ARG A 136 -13.93 6.41 13.78
C ARG A 136 -14.38 7.87 13.82
N TRP A 137 -14.32 8.53 12.68
CA TRP A 137 -15.18 9.69 12.42
C TRP A 137 -16.57 9.22 11.96
N ALA A 138 -17.62 9.92 12.36
CA ALA A 138 -18.99 9.69 11.88
C ALA A 138 -19.73 11.02 11.78
N THR A 139 -20.58 11.16 10.77
CA THR A 139 -21.47 12.32 10.62
C THR A 139 -22.55 12.32 11.70
N SER A 140 -23.00 13.52 12.10
CA SER A 140 -23.98 13.66 13.17
C SER A 140 -25.42 13.55 12.68
N ALA A 141 -26.26 12.83 13.43
CA ALA A 141 -27.71 12.83 13.26
C ALA A 141 -28.37 14.18 13.61
N THR A 142 -27.73 15.01 14.42
CA THR A 142 -28.29 16.30 14.88
C THR A 142 -28.37 17.37 13.79
N THR A 143 -27.59 17.21 12.70
CA THR A 143 -27.66 18.05 11.50
C THR A 143 -28.46 17.38 10.36
N GLY A 144 -29.15 16.27 10.66
CA GLY A 144 -29.77 15.38 9.68
C GLY A 144 -28.75 14.38 9.14
N TRP A 145 -29.11 13.10 9.08
CA TRP A 145 -28.35 12.12 8.30
C TRP A 145 -28.38 12.58 6.84
N THR A 146 -27.32 13.24 6.39
CA THR A 146 -27.18 13.66 5.00
C THR A 146 -26.31 12.65 4.27
N ASP A 147 -26.78 12.20 3.10
CA ASP A 147 -26.00 11.30 2.23
C ASP A 147 -24.67 11.94 1.80
N THR A 148 -24.63 13.27 1.75
CA THR A 148 -23.40 14.04 1.51
C THR A 148 -22.69 14.34 2.82
N GLY A 149 -21.44 13.90 2.95
CA GLY A 149 -20.54 14.25 4.04
C GLY A 149 -19.09 14.21 3.57
N TRP A 150 -18.22 15.01 4.20
CA TRP A 150 -16.80 15.07 3.86
C TRP A 150 -15.94 15.08 5.12
N ILE A 151 -14.74 14.53 4.99
CA ILE A 151 -13.64 14.64 5.95
C ILE A 151 -12.36 15.00 5.17
N SER A 152 -11.54 15.88 5.74
CA SER A 152 -10.24 16.27 5.19
C SER A 152 -9.17 16.23 6.28
N VAL A 153 -7.91 16.14 5.86
CA VAL A 153 -6.73 16.13 6.73
C VAL A 153 -5.74 17.18 6.26
N ASP A 154 -5.23 17.99 7.20
CA ASP A 154 -4.12 18.90 6.95
C ASP A 154 -2.79 18.17 7.13
N LEU A 155 -2.08 17.92 6.04
CA LEU A 155 -0.79 17.23 6.05
C LEU A 155 0.35 18.11 6.61
N GLY A 156 0.11 19.40 6.84
CA GLY A 156 1.04 20.40 7.37
C GLY A 156 2.01 21.00 6.34
N ALA A 157 2.14 20.37 5.16
CA ALA A 157 2.86 20.87 4.00
C ALA A 157 2.38 20.13 2.73
N THR A 158 2.65 20.70 1.55
CA THR A 158 2.42 20.00 0.28
C THR A 158 3.20 18.69 0.28
N ALA A 159 2.50 17.58 0.01
CA ALA A 159 3.06 16.24 -0.04
C ALA A 159 2.64 15.52 -1.32
N GLN A 160 3.48 14.59 -1.77
CA GLN A 160 3.10 13.61 -2.79
C GLN A 160 2.27 12.50 -2.13
N ILE A 161 1.12 12.18 -2.73
CA ILE A 161 0.20 11.14 -2.24
C ILE A 161 0.24 9.99 -3.25
N ASP A 162 0.85 8.88 -2.87
CA ASP A 162 0.99 7.66 -3.69
C ASP A 162 -0.16 6.66 -3.46
N LYS A 163 -0.80 6.73 -2.29
CA LYS A 163 -1.83 5.79 -1.86
C LYS A 163 -2.80 6.39 -0.87
N VAL A 164 -4.08 6.07 -1.05
CA VAL A 164 -5.14 6.31 -0.05
C VAL A 164 -5.70 4.96 0.40
N VAL A 165 -5.77 4.76 1.72
CA VAL A 165 -6.35 3.57 2.35
C VAL A 165 -7.55 3.99 3.17
N LEU A 166 -8.72 3.44 2.83
CA LEU A 166 -9.95 3.66 3.58
C LEU A 166 -10.27 2.42 4.44
N GLN A 167 -10.59 2.68 5.70
CA GLN A 167 -11.05 1.67 6.64
C GLN A 167 -12.42 2.08 7.15
N TRP A 168 -13.42 1.26 6.82
CA TRP A 168 -14.82 1.52 7.18
C TRP A 168 -15.28 0.65 8.35
N ASP A 169 -16.19 1.21 9.15
CA ASP A 169 -17.07 0.46 10.05
C ASP A 169 -18.22 -0.20 9.23
N PRO A 170 -19.16 -1.00 9.79
CA PRO A 170 -20.29 -1.54 9.03
C PRO A 170 -21.15 -0.49 8.31
N ALA A 171 -21.10 0.76 8.75
CA ALA A 171 -21.61 1.90 7.98
C ALA A 171 -20.49 2.41 7.04
N TYR A 172 -20.68 2.22 5.74
CA TYR A 172 -19.69 2.57 4.70
C TYR A 172 -20.34 3.32 3.53
N ALA A 173 -19.55 4.15 2.85
CA ALA A 173 -20.00 4.84 1.65
C ALA A 173 -20.14 3.87 0.48
N LYS A 174 -21.22 4.00 -0.31
CA LYS A 174 -21.42 3.25 -1.57
C LYS A 174 -20.91 4.00 -2.80
N SER A 175 -20.66 5.31 -2.64
CA SER A 175 -20.10 6.21 -3.64
C SER A 175 -19.29 7.26 -2.91
N PHE A 176 -18.08 7.55 -3.40
CA PHE A 176 -17.18 8.54 -2.82
C PHE A 176 -16.26 9.12 -3.90
N GLN A 177 -15.68 10.28 -3.60
CA GLN A 177 -14.58 10.87 -4.36
C GLN A 177 -13.38 11.08 -3.45
N ILE A 178 -12.19 11.03 -4.01
CA ILE A 178 -10.96 11.46 -3.35
C ILE A 178 -10.52 12.76 -4.01
N GLN A 179 -10.21 13.77 -3.20
CA GLN A 179 -9.79 15.08 -3.68
C GLN A 179 -8.51 15.53 -2.99
N VAL A 180 -7.72 16.36 -3.68
CA VAL A 180 -6.52 17.02 -3.14
C VAL A 180 -6.67 18.54 -3.24
N SER A 181 -6.06 19.26 -2.31
CA SER A 181 -6.07 20.72 -2.28
C SER A 181 -4.75 21.28 -1.72
N PRO A 182 -4.15 22.31 -2.35
CA PRO A 182 -2.99 23.00 -1.82
C PRO A 182 -3.35 24.04 -0.74
N ASN A 183 -4.63 24.40 -0.57
CA ASN A 183 -5.06 25.52 0.27
C ASN A 183 -6.26 25.22 1.20
N GLY A 184 -6.84 24.02 1.12
CA GLY A 184 -7.97 23.61 1.94
C GLY A 184 -9.33 24.18 1.49
N THR A 185 -9.38 24.95 0.40
CA THR A 185 -10.61 25.57 -0.12
C THR A 185 -10.92 25.17 -1.56
N ASP A 186 -9.90 25.05 -2.41
CA ASP A 186 -10.03 24.64 -3.82
C ASP A 186 -9.60 23.19 -3.98
N TRP A 187 -10.54 22.33 -4.37
CA TRP A 187 -10.35 20.88 -4.38
C TRP A 187 -10.38 20.31 -5.80
N THR A 188 -9.44 19.41 -6.09
CA THR A 188 -9.34 18.70 -7.37
C THR A 188 -9.63 17.21 -7.18
N PRO A 189 -10.62 16.61 -7.87
CA PRO A 189 -10.86 15.18 -7.84
C PRO A 189 -9.72 14.38 -8.46
N ILE A 190 -9.36 13.27 -7.80
CA ILE A 190 -8.36 12.29 -8.25
C ILE A 190 -8.90 10.86 -8.29
N TYR A 191 -10.11 10.64 -7.77
CA TYR A 191 -10.91 9.41 -7.86
C TYR A 191 -12.39 9.76 -7.68
#